data_AF-A0A1N6H230-F1
#
_entry.id   AF-A0A1N6H230-F1
#
_cell.length_a   1.000
_cell.length_b   1.000
_cell.length_c   1.000
_cell.angle_alpha   90.00
_cell.angle_beta   90.00
_cell.angle_gamma   90.00
#
_symmetry.space_group_name_H-M   'P 1'
#
loop_
_entity.id
_entity.type
_entity.pdbx_description
1 polymer ?
#
loop_
_entity_poly.entity_id
_entity_poly.type
_entity_poly.pdbx_seq_one_letter_code
_entity_poly.pdbx_strand_id
1 'polypeptide(L)'
;MNTGWTFTDDESTEVITLDRILRGESELLLVTHDDDDGSWQFLDGEHVLEENALVVDLGEMTQFDPSLLELADLPRGSYAWRASREQPWSRAVGEPPHTLP
;
A
#
# COMPACT_ATOMS: atom_id res chain seq x y z
N MET A 1 -18.32 13.64 -11.37
CA MET A 1 -18.14 12.31 -10.77
C MET A 1 -17.00 11.67 -11.53
N ASN A 2 -15.77 11.88 -11.07
CA ASN A 2 -14.61 11.22 -11.66
C ASN A 2 -14.20 10.15 -10.66
N THR A 3 -14.98 9.07 -10.59
CA THR A 3 -14.60 7.89 -9.82
C THR A 3 -13.48 7.22 -10.60
N GLY A 4 -12.27 7.79 -10.53
CA GLY A 4 -11.04 7.19 -11.04
C GLY A 4 -10.60 5.95 -10.25
N TRP A 5 -11.56 5.33 -9.55
CA TRP A 5 -11.40 4.08 -8.83
C TRP A 5 -11.21 2.95 -9.84
N THR A 6 -10.08 2.28 -9.74
CA THR A 6 -9.67 1.21 -10.65
C THR A 6 -9.50 -0.12 -9.95
N PHE A 7 -9.56 -0.14 -8.61
CA PHE A 7 -9.43 -1.36 -7.83
C PHE A 7 -10.63 -2.28 -8.08
N THR A 8 -10.36 -3.58 -8.01
CA THR A 8 -11.42 -4.60 -8.05
C THR A 8 -12.14 -4.68 -6.70
N ASP A 9 -11.42 -4.38 -5.62
CA ASP A 9 -11.93 -4.30 -4.25
C ASP A 9 -12.78 -3.03 -4.04
N ASP A 10 -13.62 -3.03 -3.00
CA ASP A 10 -14.43 -1.88 -2.60
C ASP A 10 -13.58 -0.80 -1.90
N GLU A 11 -14.04 0.46 -1.94
CA GLU A 11 -13.38 1.56 -1.22
C GLU A 11 -13.31 1.30 0.30
N SER A 12 -14.26 0.54 0.86
CA SER A 12 -14.29 0.15 2.28
C SER A 12 -13.53 -1.15 2.59
N THR A 13 -12.68 -1.63 1.68
CA THR A 13 -11.82 -2.78 1.96
C THR A 13 -10.83 -2.41 3.05
N GLU A 14 -10.75 -3.24 4.08
CA GLU A 14 -9.85 -3.06 5.21
C GLU A 14 -8.40 -3.27 4.78
N VAL A 15 -7.54 -2.29 5.05
CA VAL A 15 -6.13 -2.33 4.71
C VAL A 15 -5.28 -1.95 5.91
N ILE A 16 -4.11 -2.57 6.00
CA ILE A 16 -3.17 -2.31 7.08
C ILE A 16 -2.24 -1.18 6.65
N THR A 17 -2.04 -0.19 7.52
CA THR A 17 -1.10 0.92 7.31
C THR A 17 -0.38 1.26 8.61
N LEU A 18 0.51 2.25 8.59
CA LEU A 18 1.17 2.76 9.79
C LEU A 18 0.64 4.15 10.18
N ASP A 19 0.42 4.37 11.48
CA ASP A 19 -0.02 5.67 12.04
C ASP A 19 0.87 6.84 11.57
N ARG A 20 2.19 6.63 11.54
CA ARG A 20 3.17 7.63 11.07
C ARG A 20 2.99 8.02 9.58
N ILE A 21 2.50 7.10 8.73
CA ILE A 21 2.24 7.40 7.31
C ILE A 21 1.05 8.35 7.23
N LEU A 22 -0.04 8.04 7.95
CA LEU A 22 -1.23 8.90 7.99
C LEU A 22 -0.95 10.27 8.61
N ARG A 23 -0.02 10.36 9.57
CA ARG A 23 0.46 11.63 10.14
C ARG A 23 1.38 12.41 9.21
N GLY A 24 1.87 11.81 8.13
CA GLY A 24 2.86 12.40 7.23
C GLY A 24 4.27 12.46 7.82
N GLU A 25 4.55 11.69 8.87
CA GLU A 25 5.88 11.53 9.47
C GLU A 25 6.74 10.53 8.70
N SER A 26 6.12 9.69 7.86
CA SER A 26 6.82 8.78 6.95
C SER A 26 6.11 8.70 5.61
N GLU A 27 6.86 8.35 4.57
CA GLU A 27 6.35 8.20 3.22
C GLU A 27 5.81 6.79 3.01
N LEU A 28 4.77 6.64 2.19
CA LEU A 28 4.28 5.34 1.76
C LEU A 28 5.22 4.79 0.68
N LEU A 29 6.07 3.82 0.98
CA LEU A 29 7.12 3.34 0.07
C LEU A 29 6.94 1.89 -0.36
N LEU A 30 6.12 1.11 0.34
CA LEU A 30 5.90 -0.30 0.10
C LEU A 30 4.41 -0.62 0.17
N VAL A 31 3.92 -1.41 -0.78
CA VAL A 31 2.57 -1.95 -0.82
C VAL A 31 2.67 -3.45 -1.03
N THR A 32 2.00 -4.23 -0.21
CA THR A 32 1.90 -5.68 -0.37
C THR A 32 0.45 -6.09 -0.55
N HIS A 33 0.22 -7.07 -1.41
CA HIS A 33 -1.07 -7.73 -1.57
C HIS A 33 -0.85 -9.20 -1.23
N ASP A 34 -1.30 -9.61 -0.04
CA ASP A 34 -1.04 -10.94 0.51
C ASP A 34 -1.68 -12.04 -0.37
N ASP A 35 -1.03 -13.21 -0.45
CA ASP A 35 -1.53 -14.33 -1.26
C ASP A 35 -2.58 -15.18 -0.53
N ASP A 36 -2.47 -15.30 0.80
CA ASP A 36 -3.28 -16.18 1.63
C ASP A 36 -4.67 -15.58 1.90
N ASP A 37 -4.69 -14.35 2.41
CA ASP A 37 -5.93 -13.67 2.78
C ASP A 37 -6.35 -12.54 1.82
N GLY A 38 -5.45 -12.12 0.92
CA GLY A 38 -5.74 -11.04 -0.03
C GLY A 38 -5.77 -9.64 0.62
N SER A 39 -5.26 -9.49 1.84
CA SER A 39 -5.20 -8.19 2.50
C SER A 39 -4.12 -7.31 1.86
N TRP A 40 -4.40 -6.02 1.90
CA TRP A 40 -3.45 -5.00 1.47
C TRP A 40 -2.71 -4.44 2.67
N GLN A 41 -1.39 -4.24 2.53
CA GLN A 41 -0.59 -3.53 3.52
C GLN A 41 0.17 -2.39 2.86
N PHE A 42 0.15 -1.23 3.51
CA PHE A 42 0.70 0.04 3.05
C PHE A 42 1.76 0.53 4.06
N LEU A 43 3.03 0.41 3.70
CA LEU A 43 4.16 0.51 4.62
C LEU A 43 5.17 1.56 4.16
N ASP A 44 6.03 1.99 5.07
CA ASP A 44 7.10 2.97 4.84
C ASP A 44 8.40 2.34 4.32
N GLY A 45 8.38 1.03 4.01
CA GLY A 45 9.54 0.29 3.53
C GLY A 45 10.56 -0.08 4.60
N GLU A 46 10.31 0.30 5.87
CA GLU A 46 11.10 -0.10 7.03
C GLU A 46 10.46 -1.28 7.78
N HIS A 47 11.09 -1.69 8.89
CA HIS A 47 10.53 -2.70 9.78
C HIS A 47 9.15 -2.26 10.29
N VAL A 48 8.14 -3.08 9.97
CA VAL A 48 6.81 -2.96 10.54
C VAL A 48 6.89 -3.31 12.02
N LEU A 49 6.90 -2.29 12.87
CA LEU A 49 6.61 -2.49 14.29
C LEU A 49 5.09 -2.60 14.41
N GLU A 50 4.61 -3.81 14.72
CA GLU A 50 3.18 -4.15 14.87
C GLU A 50 2.42 -3.16 15.76
N GLU A 51 3.11 -2.54 16.73
CA GLU A 51 2.53 -1.55 17.65
C GLU A 51 2.05 -0.24 16.98
N ASN A 52 2.49 0.05 15.75
CA ASN A 52 2.09 1.24 15.00
C ASN A 52 1.14 0.93 13.83
N ALA A 53 0.71 -0.33 13.69
CA ALA A 53 -0.20 -0.74 12.63
C ALA A 53 -1.61 -0.22 12.90
N LEU A 54 -2.23 0.35 11.88
CA LEU A 54 -3.63 0.78 11.87
C LEU A 54 -4.36 0.08 10.75
N VAL A 55 -5.65 -0.19 10.96
CA VAL A 55 -6.56 -0.65 9.90
C VAL A 55 -7.39 0.55 9.45
N VAL A 56 -7.37 0.83 8.16
CA VAL A 56 -8.12 1.91 7.50
C VAL A 56 -8.79 1.39 6.25
N ASP A 57 -9.63 2.22 5.64
CA ASP A 57 -10.26 1.87 4.37
C ASP A 57 -9.28 2.09 3.20
N LEU A 58 -9.30 1.21 2.20
CA LEU A 58 -8.51 1.36 0.95
C LEU A 58 -8.81 2.72 0.28
N GLY A 59 -10.06 3.14 0.30
CA GLY A 59 -10.51 4.46 -0.16
C GLY A 59 -9.79 5.61 0.54
N GLU A 60 -9.63 5.54 1.87
CA GLU A 60 -8.88 6.55 2.64
C GLU A 60 -7.41 6.61 2.19
N MET A 61 -6.79 5.45 1.97
CA MET A 61 -5.40 5.39 1.49
C MET A 61 -5.26 5.97 0.09
N THR A 62 -6.17 5.68 -0.84
CA THR A 62 -6.13 6.27 -2.20
C THR A 62 -6.41 7.77 -2.21
N GLN A 63 -7.19 8.28 -1.25
CA GLN A 63 -7.37 9.72 -1.05
C GLN A 63 -6.10 10.37 -0.47
N PHE A 64 -5.42 9.69 0.45
CA PHE A 64 -4.15 10.13 1.01
C PHE A 64 -3.03 10.14 -0.04
N ASP A 65 -2.95 9.07 -0.86
CA ASP A 65 -2.00 8.93 -1.95
C ASP A 65 -2.67 8.40 -3.24
N PRO A 66 -3.01 9.30 -4.18
CA PRO A 66 -3.64 8.92 -5.44
C PRO A 66 -2.79 8.03 -6.35
N SER A 67 -1.47 7.94 -6.15
CA SER A 67 -0.62 7.04 -6.93
C SER A 67 -0.94 5.56 -6.69
N LEU A 68 -1.64 5.25 -5.60
CA LEU A 68 -2.12 3.90 -5.32
C LEU A 68 -3.10 3.37 -6.37
N LEU A 69 -3.80 4.25 -7.09
CA LEU A 69 -4.68 3.86 -8.19
C LEU A 69 -3.91 3.16 -9.33
N GLU A 70 -2.59 3.38 -9.44
CA GLU A 70 -1.71 2.67 -10.39
C GLU A 70 -1.43 1.22 -9.97
N LEU A 71 -1.71 0.87 -8.70
CA LEU A 71 -1.53 -0.47 -8.14
C LEU A 71 -2.84 -1.24 -8.05
N ALA A 72 -3.93 -0.70 -8.59
CA ALA A 72 -5.24 -1.33 -8.57
C ALA A 72 -5.31 -2.69 -9.28
N ASP A 73 -4.40 -2.93 -10.23
CA ASP A 73 -4.23 -4.21 -10.94
C ASP A 73 -3.16 -5.12 -10.29
N LEU A 74 -2.60 -4.75 -9.13
CA LEU A 74 -1.58 -5.54 -8.46
C LEU A 74 -2.17 -6.89 -8.01
N PRO A 75 -1.67 -8.03 -8.54
CA PRO A 75 -2.22 -9.33 -8.21
C PRO A 75 -1.84 -9.74 -6.79
N ARG A 76 -2.59 -10.69 -6.23
CA ARG A 76 -2.27 -11.35 -4.97
C ARG A 76 -0.90 -12.01 -5.01
N GLY A 77 -0.25 -12.09 -3.85
CA GLY A 77 1.12 -12.58 -3.72
C GLY A 77 2.13 -11.70 -4.46
N SER A 78 1.87 -10.40 -4.56
CA SER A 78 2.78 -9.44 -5.18
C SER A 78 2.93 -8.21 -4.31
N TYR A 79 4.00 -7.46 -4.56
CA TYR A 79 4.30 -6.22 -3.87
C TYR A 79 4.74 -5.15 -4.86
N ALA A 80 4.57 -3.91 -4.44
CA ALA A 80 5.05 -2.73 -5.13
C ALA A 80 5.87 -1.86 -4.18
N TRP A 81 6.94 -1.25 -4.66
CA TRP A 81 7.77 -0.36 -3.87
C TRP A 81 8.25 0.85 -4.67
N ARG A 82 8.65 1.92 -3.98
CA ARG A 82 9.24 3.11 -4.60
C ARG A 82 10.27 3.73 -3.67
N ALA A 83 11.20 4.49 -4.24
CA ALA A 83 12.25 5.15 -3.47
C ALA A 83 11.77 6.39 -2.70
N SER A 84 10.69 7.03 -3.17
CA SER A 84 10.08 8.22 -2.55
C SER A 84 8.69 8.44 -3.12
N ARG A 85 7.87 9.28 -2.50
CA ARG A 85 6.49 9.59 -2.96
C ARG A 85 6.40 10.10 -4.40
N GLU A 86 7.45 10.78 -4.87
CA GLU A 86 7.51 11.33 -6.23
C GLU A 86 7.97 10.34 -7.31
N GLN A 87 8.41 9.13 -6.91
CA GLN A 87 8.92 8.13 -7.84
C GLN A 87 7.83 7.13 -8.23
N PRO A 88 7.87 6.58 -9.46
CA PRO A 88 6.92 5.59 -9.90
C PRO A 88 7.07 4.29 -9.11
N TRP A 89 5.97 3.56 -8.99
CA TRP A 89 5.96 2.24 -8.37
C TRP A 89 6.71 1.20 -9.22
N SER A 90 7.63 0.50 -8.58
CA SER A 90 8.19 -0.77 -9.05
C SER A 90 7.33 -1.91 -8.51
N ARG A 91 7.18 -3.00 -9.25
CA ARG A 91 6.34 -4.14 -8.87
C ARG A 91 7.05 -5.46 -9.09
N ALA A 92 6.83 -6.41 -8.21
CA ALA A 92 7.34 -7.77 -8.32
C ALA A 92 6.38 -8.77 -7.68
N VAL A 93 6.45 -10.02 -8.16
CA VAL A 93 5.69 -11.15 -7.61
C VAL A 93 6.50 -11.81 -6.51
N GLY A 94 5.84 -12.22 -5.44
CA GLY A 94 6.40 -12.84 -4.25
C GLY A 94 6.32 -11.95 -3.02
N GLU A 95 7.14 -12.25 -2.03
CA GLU A 95 7.25 -11.46 -0.80
C GLU A 95 8.34 -10.38 -0.97
N PRO A 96 8.14 -9.17 -0.41
CA PRO A 96 9.17 -8.15 -0.44
C PRO A 96 10.43 -8.63 0.30
N PRO A 97 11.63 -8.34 -0.22
CA PRO A 97 12.86 -8.64 0.48
C PRO A 97 12.94 -7.86 1.80
N HIS A 98 13.68 -8.38 2.77
CA HIS A 98 13.92 -7.72 4.06
C HIS A 98 14.51 -6.30 3.93
N THR A 99 15.13 -6.01 2.78
CA THR A 99 15.66 -4.71 2.40
C THR A 99 15.21 -4.38 0.99
N LEU A 100 14.47 -3.29 0.81
CA LEU A 100 14.13 -2.78 -0.51
C LEU A 100 15.39 -2.28 -1.23
N PRO A 101 15.48 -2.46 -2.57
CA PRO A 101 16.66 -2.09 -3.36
C PRO A 101 16.83 -0.57 -3.53
#